data_AF-A0A544TVA7-F1
#
_entry.id   AF-A0A544TVA7-F1
#
_cell.length_a   1.000
_cell.length_b   1.000
_cell.length_c   1.000
_cell.angle_alpha   90.00
_cell.angle_beta   90.00
_cell.angle_gamma   90.00
#
_symmetry.space_group_name_H-M   'P 1'
#
loop_
_entity.id
_entity.type
_entity.pdbx_description
1 polymer ?
#
loop_
_entity_poly.entity_id
_entity_poly.type
_entity_poly.pdbx_seq_one_letter_code
_entity_poly.pdbx_strand_id
1 'polypeptide(L)'
;MHTNDTHANLDNVAKRVTAVKDVRKAKPSALLIDAGDVFSGTLYFNEFKGQADIEFMNLMKYDVMTLGNHEFDLGSSTEGHKALADFIKKANFPIVSSNVDFSKDDTFKGLFNVKVSTNAKNSQIYSGIIKVVNGQKVGLFGLTTAETKDISSPEKVTFTDYVKAAQTMVDEFQKQGVNKVIAVTHLGYDDNPAYDNDLQLAAKVTGIDVIVGGHSHTKLEKPVVVNKDLNGKAKDPTIIVQAYQYSEFLGTLDVEFDKNGKVVKHSGELISINAKQEDAQAAELLKKYSSKIADLKNEPTGATAINALENPRTESNSVRRNETPLGNLITDGMLKKAKVYNKDVIMAFQNGGGIRAAIDKGPITVGEVITVLPFGNTLATIKLTGAELKATFETSFRDYPKENGGFLHISGAKVEFDSSKPVGKRVVSIAYKDTDGNFVNIEDTKTYTIATNAFTAKGGDGFDVLKKAYEEGRVTDLGLSDWENLREHIASIVNVDPKVEGRIVDVAGQEPGTEFPGGEVAPEDFSGTPEAPKVYNGDVTVSLTDVTKLENAIIKGNLILKGSPSGDITFSNITVEGNADFSGLSGKTLNLDGLTVEGEMIL
;
A
#
# COMPACT_ATOMS: atom_id res chain seq x y z
N MET A 1 -9.05 29.83 -3.23
CA MET A 1 -9.40 28.64 -2.44
C MET A 1 -8.97 27.42 -3.23
N HIS A 2 -8.54 26.37 -2.56
CA HIS A 2 -8.17 25.13 -3.23
C HIS A 2 -8.45 23.88 -2.40
N THR A 3 -8.64 22.78 -3.12
CA THR A 3 -8.69 21.40 -2.62
C THR A 3 -7.80 20.53 -3.49
N ASN A 4 -7.40 19.39 -2.97
CA ASN A 4 -6.61 18.36 -3.64
C ASN A 4 -6.86 17.03 -2.90
N ASP A 5 -6.70 15.90 -3.60
CA ASP A 5 -6.67 14.56 -2.99
C ASP A 5 -7.90 14.27 -2.13
N THR A 6 -9.08 14.64 -2.65
CA THR A 6 -10.33 14.48 -1.91
C THR A 6 -10.77 13.01 -1.86
N HIS A 7 -10.33 12.19 -2.81
CA HIS A 7 -10.48 10.73 -2.84
C HIS A 7 -11.87 10.27 -2.38
N ALA A 8 -12.91 10.79 -3.04
CA ALA A 8 -14.31 10.46 -2.78
C ALA A 8 -14.75 10.54 -1.31
N ASN A 9 -14.09 11.36 -0.47
CA ASN A 9 -14.48 11.58 0.92
C ASN A 9 -15.67 12.55 1.00
N LEU A 10 -16.88 12.03 0.78
CA LEU A 10 -18.11 12.82 0.74
C LEU A 10 -18.82 12.97 2.08
N ASP A 11 -18.44 12.22 3.12
CA ASP A 11 -19.14 12.27 4.43
C ASP A 11 -19.10 13.67 5.07
N ASN A 12 -18.04 14.45 4.83
CA ASN A 12 -17.92 15.83 5.29
C ASN A 12 -18.22 16.88 4.20
N VAL A 13 -18.76 16.49 3.04
CA VAL A 13 -18.92 17.42 1.90
C VAL A 13 -19.87 18.57 2.20
N ALA A 14 -20.90 18.35 3.02
CA ALA A 14 -21.82 19.41 3.43
C ALA A 14 -21.12 20.50 4.26
N LYS A 15 -20.15 20.13 5.09
CA LYS A 15 -19.30 21.07 5.84
C LYS A 15 -18.33 21.81 4.93
N ARG A 16 -17.77 21.13 3.92
CA ARG A 16 -16.92 21.73 2.89
C ARG A 16 -17.68 22.80 2.10
N VAL A 17 -18.95 22.54 1.75
CA VAL A 17 -19.83 23.53 1.11
C VAL A 17 -20.00 24.78 1.98
N THR A 18 -20.21 24.63 3.29
CA THR A 18 -20.25 25.76 4.23
C THR A 18 -18.92 26.53 4.23
N ALA A 19 -17.77 25.85 4.31
CA ALA A 19 -16.46 26.48 4.28
C ALA A 19 -16.26 27.35 3.02
N VAL A 20 -16.63 26.83 1.85
CA VAL A 20 -16.57 27.56 0.57
C VAL A 20 -17.52 28.77 0.57
N LYS A 21 -18.75 28.61 1.08
CA LYS A 21 -19.74 29.69 1.18
C LYS A 21 -19.25 30.80 2.12
N ASP A 22 -18.65 30.45 3.26
CA ASP A 22 -18.08 31.39 4.21
C ASP A 22 -16.98 32.26 3.57
N VAL A 23 -16.04 31.62 2.86
CA VAL A 23 -14.96 32.35 2.19
C VAL A 23 -15.53 33.27 1.11
N ARG A 24 -16.49 32.80 0.31
CA ARG A 24 -17.10 33.64 -0.74
C ARG A 24 -17.98 34.76 -0.22
N LYS A 25 -18.54 34.63 0.98
CA LYS A 25 -19.24 35.74 1.66
C LYS A 25 -18.28 36.90 1.94
N ALA A 26 -17.05 36.60 2.35
CA ALA A 26 -16.01 37.60 2.59
C ALA A 26 -15.30 38.05 1.28
N LYS A 27 -15.13 37.12 0.33
CA LYS A 27 -14.36 37.32 -0.90
C LYS A 27 -15.12 36.77 -2.12
N PRO A 28 -16.11 37.51 -2.66
CA PRO A 28 -16.99 37.01 -3.73
C PRO A 28 -16.29 36.57 -5.01
N SER A 29 -15.14 37.19 -5.34
CA SER A 29 -14.34 36.88 -6.53
C SER A 29 -13.31 35.76 -6.30
N ALA A 30 -13.31 35.10 -5.13
CA ALA A 30 -12.34 34.05 -4.84
C ALA A 30 -12.56 32.83 -5.75
N LEU A 31 -11.52 32.47 -6.50
CA LEU A 31 -11.49 31.25 -7.31
C LEU A 31 -11.48 30.02 -6.41
N LEU A 32 -12.20 28.96 -6.82
CA LEU A 32 -12.13 27.64 -6.21
C LEU A 32 -11.49 26.64 -7.19
N ILE A 33 -10.33 26.13 -6.82
CA ILE A 33 -9.47 25.29 -7.68
C ILE A 33 -9.38 23.88 -7.09
N ASP A 34 -9.47 22.85 -7.92
CA ASP A 34 -9.15 21.48 -7.51
C ASP A 34 -7.84 21.01 -8.17
N ALA A 35 -6.93 20.45 -7.38
CA ALA A 35 -5.63 19.98 -7.85
C ALA A 35 -5.61 18.47 -8.20
N GLY A 36 -6.75 17.82 -8.42
CA GLY A 36 -6.83 16.42 -8.86
C GLY A 36 -6.99 15.42 -7.72
N ASP A 37 -7.19 14.15 -8.10
CA ASP A 37 -7.51 13.03 -7.22
C ASP A 37 -8.81 13.25 -6.42
N VAL A 38 -9.87 13.52 -7.18
CA VAL A 38 -11.25 13.40 -6.70
C VAL A 38 -11.65 11.94 -6.64
N PHE A 39 -11.15 11.12 -7.58
CA PHE A 39 -11.49 9.71 -7.71
C PHE A 39 -10.79 8.82 -6.67
N SER A 40 -11.29 7.59 -6.56
CA SER A 40 -10.82 6.54 -5.64
C SER A 40 -11.01 6.85 -4.15
N GLY A 41 -10.67 5.90 -3.28
CA GLY A 41 -10.54 6.11 -1.82
C GLY A 41 -11.73 5.74 -0.92
N THR A 42 -12.98 5.75 -1.39
CA THR A 42 -14.14 5.32 -0.58
C THR A 42 -15.21 4.60 -1.40
N LEU A 43 -16.15 3.94 -0.71
CA LEU A 43 -17.35 3.36 -1.33
C LEU A 43 -18.14 4.32 -2.23
N TYR A 44 -18.05 5.64 -2.01
CA TYR A 44 -18.68 6.60 -2.93
C TYR A 44 -18.11 6.48 -4.33
N PHE A 45 -16.79 6.27 -4.47
CA PHE A 45 -16.19 6.04 -5.77
C PHE A 45 -16.56 4.67 -6.35
N ASN A 46 -16.51 3.60 -5.56
CA ASN A 46 -16.83 2.26 -6.05
C ASN A 46 -18.28 2.20 -6.60
N GLU A 47 -19.23 2.81 -5.89
CA GLU A 47 -20.63 2.81 -6.30
C GLU A 47 -20.93 3.86 -7.39
N PHE A 48 -20.44 5.09 -7.22
CA PHE A 48 -20.86 6.21 -8.07
C PHE A 48 -19.83 6.63 -9.10
N LYS A 49 -18.63 6.06 -9.12
CA LYS A 49 -17.58 6.30 -10.13
C LYS A 49 -17.32 7.79 -10.39
N GLY A 50 -17.17 8.55 -9.31
CA GLY A 50 -16.96 10.02 -9.30
C GLY A 50 -18.22 10.87 -9.58
N GLN A 51 -19.34 10.25 -9.94
CA GLN A 51 -20.55 10.99 -10.33
C GLN A 51 -21.28 11.64 -9.15
N ALA A 52 -21.04 11.17 -7.93
CA ALA A 52 -21.51 11.86 -6.72
C ALA A 52 -20.69 13.14 -6.48
N ASP A 53 -19.37 13.04 -6.59
CA ASP A 53 -18.43 14.13 -6.36
C ASP A 53 -18.71 15.35 -7.25
N ILE A 54 -18.94 15.12 -8.55
CA ILE A 54 -19.18 16.22 -9.49
C ILE A 54 -20.44 17.02 -9.17
N GLU A 55 -21.48 16.42 -8.58
CA GLU A 55 -22.68 17.15 -8.16
C GLU A 55 -22.34 18.16 -7.05
N PHE A 56 -21.48 17.78 -6.11
CA PHE A 56 -21.02 18.68 -5.05
C PHE A 56 -20.02 19.73 -5.55
N MET A 57 -19.10 19.37 -6.46
CA MET A 57 -18.22 20.34 -7.09
C MET A 57 -19.00 21.40 -7.88
N ASN A 58 -20.05 20.97 -8.59
CA ASN A 58 -20.98 21.87 -9.27
C ASN A 58 -21.74 22.77 -8.29
N LEU A 59 -22.23 22.22 -7.17
CA LEU A 59 -22.88 22.99 -6.11
C LEU A 59 -21.94 24.04 -5.51
N MET A 60 -20.68 23.67 -5.29
CA MET A 60 -19.61 24.55 -4.83
C MET A 60 -19.07 25.46 -5.94
N LYS A 61 -19.57 25.39 -7.17
CA LYS A 61 -19.15 26.23 -8.30
C LYS A 61 -17.62 26.29 -8.43
N TYR A 62 -16.97 25.13 -8.57
CA TYR A 62 -15.54 25.10 -8.88
C TYR A 62 -15.24 25.95 -10.12
N ASP A 63 -14.07 26.56 -10.14
CA ASP A 63 -13.63 27.43 -11.21
C ASP A 63 -12.78 26.69 -12.25
N VAL A 64 -12.01 25.71 -11.79
CA VAL A 64 -11.15 24.86 -12.62
C VAL A 64 -10.70 23.65 -11.78
N MET A 65 -10.41 22.56 -12.47
CA MET A 65 -9.78 21.36 -11.90
C MET A 65 -8.65 20.89 -12.84
N THR A 66 -7.55 20.38 -12.30
CA THR A 66 -6.62 19.52 -13.06
C THR A 66 -6.93 18.05 -12.80
N LEU A 67 -6.46 17.16 -13.65
CA LEU A 67 -6.56 15.72 -13.40
C LEU A 67 -5.35 15.25 -12.57
N GLY A 68 -5.60 14.40 -11.59
CA GLY A 68 -4.61 13.58 -10.91
C GLY A 68 -4.51 12.19 -11.52
N ASN A 69 -3.72 11.33 -10.89
CA ASN A 69 -3.54 9.95 -11.38
C ASN A 69 -4.81 9.12 -11.16
N HIS A 70 -5.52 9.29 -10.04
CA HIS A 70 -6.67 8.45 -9.71
C HIS A 70 -7.89 8.69 -10.62
N GLU A 71 -7.92 9.81 -11.35
CA GLU A 71 -8.93 10.02 -12.39
C GLU A 71 -8.90 8.94 -13.49
N PHE A 72 -7.76 8.25 -13.66
CA PHE A 72 -7.54 7.21 -14.68
C PHE A 72 -7.74 5.76 -14.17
N ASP A 73 -8.10 5.55 -12.90
CA ASP A 73 -8.13 4.20 -12.28
C ASP A 73 -9.02 3.20 -13.01
N LEU A 74 -10.13 3.67 -13.59
CA LEU A 74 -11.09 2.81 -14.28
C LEU A 74 -10.73 2.55 -15.75
N GLY A 75 -9.61 3.06 -16.25
CA GLY A 75 -9.24 2.93 -17.67
C GLY A 75 -9.04 1.48 -18.13
N SER A 76 -8.54 0.59 -17.28
CA SER A 76 -8.44 -0.85 -17.57
C SER A 76 -9.74 -1.62 -17.36
N SER A 77 -10.80 -0.96 -16.87
CA SER A 77 -12.11 -1.60 -16.69
C SER A 77 -12.77 -1.91 -18.04
N THR A 78 -13.81 -2.75 -18.02
CA THR A 78 -14.59 -3.07 -19.22
C THR A 78 -15.26 -1.84 -19.86
N GLU A 79 -15.45 -0.76 -19.10
CA GLU A 79 -16.03 0.50 -19.57
C GLU A 79 -14.96 1.53 -20.00
N GLY A 80 -13.66 1.22 -19.82
CA GLY A 80 -12.56 2.14 -20.06
C GLY A 80 -12.71 3.46 -19.32
N HIS A 81 -12.26 4.56 -19.94
CA HIS A 81 -12.37 5.92 -19.37
C HIS A 81 -13.77 6.54 -19.41
N LYS A 82 -14.83 5.75 -19.62
CA LYS A 82 -16.19 6.28 -19.73
C LYS A 82 -16.63 7.06 -18.49
N ALA A 83 -16.31 6.57 -17.29
CA ALA A 83 -16.64 7.25 -16.03
C ALA A 83 -15.98 8.63 -15.93
N LEU A 84 -14.69 8.72 -16.27
CA LEU A 84 -13.95 9.98 -16.32
C LEU A 84 -14.54 10.93 -17.38
N ALA A 85 -14.81 10.45 -18.59
CA ALA A 85 -15.42 11.29 -19.63
C ALA A 85 -16.82 11.79 -19.25
N ASP A 86 -17.63 10.98 -18.55
CA ASP A 86 -18.95 11.41 -18.07
C ASP A 86 -18.86 12.38 -16.90
N PHE A 87 -17.87 12.21 -16.00
CA PHE A 87 -17.54 13.19 -14.97
C PHE A 87 -17.21 14.55 -15.59
N ILE A 88 -16.31 14.56 -16.58
CA ILE A 88 -15.91 15.76 -17.31
C ILE A 88 -17.13 16.38 -17.98
N LYS A 89 -17.96 15.60 -18.69
CA LYS A 89 -19.17 16.12 -19.35
C LYS A 89 -20.16 16.77 -18.38
N LYS A 90 -20.22 16.34 -17.12
CA LYS A 90 -21.09 16.92 -16.09
C LYS A 90 -20.48 18.11 -15.37
N ALA A 91 -19.19 18.40 -15.55
CA ALA A 91 -18.54 19.51 -14.88
C ALA A 91 -19.07 20.87 -15.37
N ASN A 92 -19.60 21.69 -14.46
CA ASN A 92 -20.00 23.07 -14.72
C ASN A 92 -18.81 24.04 -14.70
N PHE A 93 -17.62 23.53 -15.01
CA PHE A 93 -16.35 24.22 -15.06
C PHE A 93 -15.41 23.52 -16.04
N PRO A 94 -14.38 24.21 -16.56
CA PRO A 94 -13.37 23.58 -17.42
C PRO A 94 -12.38 22.75 -16.60
N ILE A 95 -11.87 21.69 -17.23
CA ILE A 95 -10.69 20.96 -16.77
C ILE A 95 -9.46 21.53 -17.48
N VAL A 96 -8.34 21.66 -16.77
CA VAL A 96 -7.05 22.02 -17.36
C VAL A 96 -6.07 20.85 -17.29
N SER A 97 -5.38 20.56 -18.39
CA SER A 97 -4.33 19.54 -18.43
C SER A 97 -3.44 19.79 -19.65
N SER A 98 -2.20 20.21 -19.41
CA SER A 98 -1.28 20.66 -20.46
C SER A 98 -0.29 19.59 -20.91
N ASN A 99 0.02 18.62 -20.05
CA ASN A 99 1.00 17.57 -20.33
C ASN A 99 0.37 16.21 -20.62
N VAL A 100 -0.95 16.10 -20.69
CA VAL A 100 -1.67 14.84 -20.99
C VAL A 100 -2.17 14.84 -22.44
N ASP A 101 -1.85 13.79 -23.17
CA ASP A 101 -2.32 13.56 -24.54
C ASP A 101 -3.42 12.50 -24.56
N PHE A 102 -4.64 12.96 -24.83
CA PHE A 102 -5.85 12.14 -24.96
C PHE A 102 -6.13 11.69 -26.40
N SER A 103 -5.32 12.11 -27.39
CA SER A 103 -5.66 12.00 -28.82
C SER A 103 -5.83 10.57 -29.34
N LYS A 104 -5.27 9.58 -28.63
CA LYS A 104 -5.34 8.16 -28.99
C LYS A 104 -6.50 7.42 -28.32
N ASP A 105 -7.23 8.07 -27.42
CA ASP A 105 -8.40 7.50 -26.76
C ASP A 105 -9.69 8.13 -27.29
N ASP A 106 -10.46 7.32 -28.01
CA ASP A 106 -11.72 7.74 -28.64
C ASP A 106 -12.76 8.25 -27.64
N THR A 107 -12.65 7.87 -26.36
CA THR A 107 -13.55 8.31 -25.28
C THR A 107 -13.49 9.82 -25.04
N PHE A 108 -12.34 10.43 -25.31
CA PHE A 108 -12.09 11.86 -25.14
C PHE A 108 -12.20 12.67 -26.43
N LYS A 109 -12.56 12.04 -27.54
CA LYS A 109 -12.72 12.72 -28.83
C LYS A 109 -13.76 13.83 -28.71
N GLY A 110 -13.34 15.07 -28.99
CA GLY A 110 -14.19 16.26 -28.88
C GLY A 110 -14.37 16.80 -27.46
N LEU A 111 -13.67 16.25 -26.45
CA LEU A 111 -13.60 16.83 -25.10
C LEU A 111 -12.32 17.64 -24.88
N PHE A 112 -11.24 17.30 -25.57
CA PHE A 112 -9.92 17.92 -25.37
C PHE A 112 -9.58 18.99 -26.41
N ASN A 113 -9.11 20.13 -25.93
CA ASN A 113 -8.72 21.30 -26.72
C ASN A 113 -7.27 21.71 -26.39
N VAL A 114 -6.37 21.57 -27.35
CA VAL A 114 -4.92 21.81 -27.18
C VAL A 114 -4.49 23.29 -27.10
N LYS A 115 -5.44 24.23 -27.12
CA LYS A 115 -5.14 25.68 -27.17
C LYS A 115 -5.57 26.38 -25.89
N VAL A 116 -4.80 27.40 -25.50
CA VAL A 116 -5.23 28.36 -24.47
C VAL A 116 -6.55 28.98 -24.90
N SER A 117 -7.54 28.93 -24.03
CA SER A 117 -8.87 29.51 -24.29
C SER A 117 -9.18 30.68 -23.36
N THR A 118 -9.60 31.80 -23.94
CA THR A 118 -10.18 32.95 -23.21
C THR A 118 -11.68 32.78 -22.95
N ASN A 119 -12.32 31.83 -23.65
CA ASN A 119 -13.75 31.52 -23.57
C ASN A 119 -13.93 30.03 -23.30
N ALA A 120 -13.24 29.52 -22.28
CA ALA A 120 -13.31 28.11 -21.89
C ALA A 120 -14.76 27.73 -21.56
N LYS A 121 -15.24 26.66 -22.17
CA LYS A 121 -16.56 26.11 -21.90
C LYS A 121 -16.48 25.13 -20.74
N ASN A 122 -17.59 25.02 -20.02
CA ASN A 122 -17.82 23.91 -19.11
C ASN A 122 -17.75 22.58 -19.89
N SER A 123 -17.56 21.48 -19.16
CA SER A 123 -17.63 20.15 -19.74
C SER A 123 -16.55 19.82 -20.77
N GLN A 124 -15.38 20.49 -20.69
CA GLN A 124 -14.29 20.40 -21.67
C GLN A 124 -12.93 20.47 -20.97
N ILE A 125 -11.93 19.87 -21.62
CA ILE A 125 -10.53 19.87 -21.21
C ILE A 125 -9.77 20.86 -22.08
N TYR A 126 -8.90 21.66 -21.46
CA TYR A 126 -8.02 22.63 -22.13
C TYR A 126 -6.58 22.47 -21.65
N SER A 127 -5.59 22.72 -22.50
CA SER A 127 -4.19 22.84 -22.01
C SER A 127 -4.02 23.99 -21.02
N GLY A 128 -4.76 25.09 -21.23
CA GLY A 128 -4.91 26.16 -20.25
C GLY A 128 -6.02 27.12 -20.61
N ILE A 129 -6.38 27.98 -19.67
CA ILE A 129 -7.47 28.94 -19.79
C ILE A 129 -7.02 30.31 -19.28
N ILE A 130 -7.68 31.37 -19.75
CA ILE A 130 -7.51 32.72 -19.22
C ILE A 130 -8.83 33.15 -18.57
N LYS A 131 -8.81 33.45 -17.28
CA LYS A 131 -9.93 34.04 -16.55
C LYS A 131 -9.71 35.52 -16.31
N VAL A 132 -10.79 36.31 -16.37
CA VAL A 132 -10.77 37.72 -15.94
C VAL A 132 -11.28 37.80 -14.51
N VAL A 133 -10.40 38.14 -13.58
CA VAL A 133 -10.70 38.28 -12.15
C VAL A 133 -10.50 39.74 -11.78
N ASN A 134 -11.56 40.42 -11.33
CA ASN A 134 -11.53 41.84 -10.99
C ASN A 134 -10.91 42.73 -12.09
N GLY A 135 -11.21 42.42 -13.36
CA GLY A 135 -10.71 43.16 -14.52
C GLY A 135 -9.27 42.82 -14.94
N GLN A 136 -8.60 41.87 -14.28
CA GLN A 136 -7.24 41.42 -14.63
C GLN A 136 -7.27 40.02 -15.23
N LYS A 137 -6.43 39.77 -16.24
CA LYS A 137 -6.27 38.43 -16.83
C LYS A 137 -5.38 37.57 -15.94
N VAL A 138 -5.82 36.34 -15.68
CA VAL A 138 -5.08 35.30 -14.96
C VAL A 138 -5.06 34.04 -15.84
N GLY A 139 -3.88 33.52 -16.13
CA GLY A 139 -3.68 32.27 -16.84
C GLY A 139 -3.69 31.10 -15.87
N LEU A 140 -4.44 30.04 -16.19
CA LEU A 140 -4.49 28.80 -15.41
C LEU A 140 -4.20 27.62 -16.33
N PHE A 141 -3.27 26.75 -15.95
CA PHE A 141 -2.96 25.53 -16.70
C PHE A 141 -2.75 24.35 -15.76
N GLY A 142 -2.98 23.14 -16.28
CA GLY A 142 -2.95 21.91 -15.50
C GLY A 142 -1.71 21.07 -15.78
N LEU A 143 -1.22 20.35 -14.78
CA LEU A 143 -0.21 19.31 -14.95
C LEU A 143 -0.61 18.06 -14.14
N THR A 144 -0.35 16.90 -14.71
CA THR A 144 -0.62 15.59 -14.10
C THR A 144 0.67 14.77 -14.08
N THR A 145 0.95 14.05 -12.99
CA THR A 145 2.18 13.27 -12.86
C THR A 145 2.36 12.28 -14.00
N ALA A 146 3.58 12.18 -14.52
CA ALA A 146 3.92 11.17 -15.52
C ALA A 146 3.99 9.76 -14.91
N GLU A 147 4.04 9.65 -13.57
CA GLU A 147 3.94 8.39 -12.84
C GLU A 147 2.58 7.71 -13.03
N THR A 148 1.55 8.44 -13.48
CA THR A 148 0.20 7.90 -13.75
C THR A 148 0.24 6.64 -14.64
N LYS A 149 1.22 6.52 -15.54
CA LYS A 149 1.43 5.32 -16.37
C LYS A 149 1.71 4.04 -15.57
N ASP A 150 2.28 4.19 -14.38
CA ASP A 150 2.75 3.12 -13.50
C ASP A 150 1.83 2.94 -12.27
N ILE A 151 1.08 3.97 -11.87
CA ILE A 151 0.28 4.01 -10.63
C ILE A 151 -1.23 4.10 -10.84
N SER A 152 -1.69 4.01 -12.08
CA SER A 152 -3.11 3.98 -12.44
C SER A 152 -3.30 3.23 -13.76
N SER A 153 -4.41 3.45 -14.45
CA SER A 153 -4.79 2.73 -15.67
C SER A 153 -5.01 3.65 -16.88
N PRO A 154 -4.03 4.46 -17.32
CA PRO A 154 -4.26 5.45 -18.38
C PRO A 154 -4.38 4.87 -19.80
N GLU A 155 -4.15 3.59 -20.01
CA GLU A 155 -4.31 2.92 -21.31
C GLU A 155 -3.60 3.64 -22.47
N LYS A 156 -4.37 4.26 -23.39
CA LYS A 156 -3.87 4.97 -24.57
C LYS A 156 -3.50 6.43 -24.30
N VAL A 157 -3.83 6.95 -23.12
CA VAL A 157 -3.49 8.31 -22.69
C VAL A 157 -2.01 8.34 -22.32
N THR A 158 -1.30 9.39 -22.74
CA THR A 158 0.14 9.52 -22.47
C THR A 158 0.49 10.84 -21.81
N PHE A 159 1.60 10.84 -21.06
CA PHE A 159 2.04 11.98 -20.24
C PHE A 159 3.39 12.48 -20.76
N THR A 160 3.46 13.78 -21.03
CA THR A 160 4.66 14.46 -21.54
C THR A 160 5.40 15.17 -20.41
N ASP A 161 6.63 15.59 -20.69
CA ASP A 161 7.49 16.32 -19.75
C ASP A 161 6.79 17.57 -19.19
N TYR A 162 6.56 17.56 -17.88
CA TYR A 162 5.80 18.59 -17.17
C TYR A 162 6.49 19.96 -17.21
N VAL A 163 7.83 20.02 -17.20
CA VAL A 163 8.62 21.26 -17.23
C VAL A 163 8.48 21.94 -18.59
N LYS A 164 8.62 21.18 -19.68
CA LYS A 164 8.45 21.67 -21.05
C LYS A 164 7.02 22.11 -21.32
N ALA A 165 6.03 21.33 -20.87
CA ALA A 165 4.63 21.68 -20.99
C ALA A 165 4.34 23.00 -20.23
N ALA A 166 4.82 23.12 -18.99
CA ALA A 166 4.65 24.31 -18.18
C ALA A 166 5.28 25.57 -18.81
N GLN A 167 6.53 25.48 -19.28
CA GLN A 167 7.17 26.62 -19.92
C GLN A 167 6.43 27.03 -21.20
N THR A 168 5.94 26.07 -21.99
CA THR A 168 5.12 26.34 -23.18
C THR A 168 3.84 27.11 -22.81
N MET A 169 3.19 26.73 -21.71
CA MET A 169 1.98 27.42 -21.23
C MET A 169 2.27 28.83 -20.74
N VAL A 170 3.34 29.04 -19.98
CA VAL A 170 3.78 30.37 -19.55
C VAL A 170 4.03 31.27 -20.75
N ASP A 171 4.79 30.80 -21.73
CA ASP A 171 5.12 31.57 -22.93
C ASP A 171 3.85 31.93 -23.73
N GLU A 172 2.89 31.01 -23.82
CA GLU A 172 1.62 31.25 -24.51
C GLU A 172 0.74 32.29 -23.78
N PHE A 173 0.68 32.23 -22.45
CA PHE A 173 -0.02 33.25 -21.67
C PHE A 173 0.63 34.64 -21.83
N GLN A 174 1.96 34.71 -21.79
CA GLN A 174 2.69 35.96 -21.97
C GLN A 174 2.46 36.59 -23.35
N LYS A 175 2.45 35.79 -24.43
CA LYS A 175 2.09 36.26 -25.78
C LYS A 175 0.70 36.90 -25.85
N GLN A 176 -0.22 36.47 -24.98
CA GLN A 176 -1.58 37.00 -24.89
C GLN A 176 -1.71 38.17 -23.87
N GLY A 177 -0.59 38.68 -23.38
CA GLY A 177 -0.51 39.79 -22.43
C GLY A 177 -0.94 39.42 -21.01
N VAL A 178 -0.88 38.14 -20.65
CA VAL A 178 -1.15 37.67 -19.30
C VAL A 178 0.15 37.66 -18.50
N ASN A 179 0.13 38.29 -17.34
CA ASN A 179 1.28 38.40 -16.44
C ASN A 179 1.02 37.85 -15.03
N LYS A 180 -0.03 37.02 -14.90
CA LYS A 180 -0.36 36.30 -13.66
C LYS A 180 -0.66 34.87 -14.05
N VAL A 181 0.17 33.93 -13.63
CA VAL A 181 0.09 32.54 -14.06
C VAL A 181 0.00 31.61 -12.84
N ILE A 182 -1.06 30.82 -12.82
CA ILE A 182 -1.32 29.79 -11.82
C ILE A 182 -1.16 28.41 -12.50
N ALA A 183 -0.23 27.61 -12.00
CA ALA A 183 -0.17 26.19 -12.31
C ALA A 183 -1.06 25.43 -11.31
N VAL A 184 -1.96 24.61 -11.82
CA VAL A 184 -2.77 23.68 -11.03
C VAL A 184 -2.18 22.30 -11.25
N THR A 185 -1.56 21.70 -10.24
CA THR A 185 -0.65 20.57 -10.44
C THR A 185 -1.04 19.38 -9.60
N HIS A 186 -0.88 18.20 -10.19
CA HIS A 186 -0.96 16.92 -9.50
C HIS A 186 0.37 16.17 -9.68
N LEU A 187 1.44 16.77 -9.15
CA LEU A 187 2.83 16.33 -9.32
C LEU A 187 3.52 15.96 -7.99
N GLY A 188 2.86 16.23 -6.86
CA GLY A 188 3.47 16.09 -5.52
C GLY A 188 4.30 17.30 -5.11
N TYR A 189 4.32 17.62 -3.82
CA TYR A 189 5.08 18.76 -3.28
C TYR A 189 6.59 18.51 -3.33
N ASP A 190 7.04 17.41 -2.72
CA ASP A 190 8.43 16.94 -2.67
C ASP A 190 8.55 15.44 -2.98
N ASP A 191 7.68 14.95 -3.87
CA ASP A 191 7.45 13.52 -4.10
C ASP A 191 8.63 12.79 -4.77
N ASN A 192 8.76 12.86 -6.10
CA ASN A 192 9.82 12.13 -6.81
C ASN A 192 10.61 13.02 -7.78
N PRO A 193 11.80 13.53 -7.40
CA PRO A 193 12.59 14.39 -8.27
C PRO A 193 13.06 13.75 -9.58
N ALA A 194 12.94 12.43 -9.74
CA ALA A 194 13.23 11.74 -11.00
C ALA A 194 12.07 11.81 -12.00
N TYR A 195 10.83 11.94 -11.53
CA TYR A 195 9.63 12.00 -12.35
C TYR A 195 9.03 13.41 -12.33
N ASP A 196 8.49 13.84 -11.20
CA ASP A 196 7.95 15.18 -10.99
C ASP A 196 7.83 15.58 -9.51
N ASN A 197 7.85 16.90 -9.28
CA ASN A 197 7.36 17.56 -8.06
C ASN A 197 7.29 19.08 -8.25
N ASP A 198 6.46 19.73 -7.42
CA ASP A 198 6.16 21.15 -7.45
C ASP A 198 7.38 22.03 -7.12
N LEU A 199 8.27 21.59 -6.22
CA LEU A 199 9.49 22.32 -5.88
C LEU A 199 10.43 22.44 -7.09
N GLN A 200 10.62 21.35 -7.83
CA GLN A 200 11.40 21.37 -9.06
C GLN A 200 10.72 22.19 -10.16
N LEU A 201 9.40 22.06 -10.32
CA LEU A 201 8.65 22.88 -11.27
C LEU A 201 8.88 24.37 -10.99
N ALA A 202 8.71 24.79 -9.73
CA ALA A 202 8.92 26.15 -9.29
C ALA A 202 10.37 26.61 -9.51
N ALA A 203 11.37 25.76 -9.31
CA ALA A 203 12.77 26.13 -9.52
C ALA A 203 13.16 26.20 -11.02
N LYS A 204 12.59 25.32 -11.86
CA LYS A 204 12.95 25.18 -13.28
C LYS A 204 12.20 26.14 -14.21
N VAL A 205 10.93 26.44 -13.93
CA VAL A 205 10.06 27.21 -14.83
C VAL A 205 9.97 28.66 -14.37
N THR A 206 10.29 29.59 -15.27
CA THR A 206 10.21 31.03 -15.00
C THR A 206 8.86 31.56 -15.45
N GLY A 207 8.22 32.42 -14.65
CA GLY A 207 6.94 33.06 -14.98
C GLY A 207 5.69 32.36 -14.42
N ILE A 208 5.85 31.32 -13.60
CA ILE A 208 4.77 30.81 -12.73
C ILE A 208 4.78 31.60 -11.42
N ASP A 209 3.66 32.20 -11.06
CA ASP A 209 3.51 32.97 -9.82
C ASP A 209 3.02 32.10 -8.66
N VAL A 210 2.09 31.19 -8.96
CA VAL A 210 1.45 30.31 -7.96
C VAL A 210 1.37 28.89 -8.50
N ILE A 211 1.68 27.92 -7.64
CA ILE A 211 1.40 26.50 -7.83
C ILE A 211 0.38 26.09 -6.77
N VAL A 212 -0.74 25.54 -7.23
CA VAL A 212 -1.76 24.90 -6.39
C VAL A 212 -1.64 23.40 -6.65
N GLY A 213 -1.02 22.68 -5.71
CA GLY A 213 -0.61 21.28 -5.87
C GLY A 213 -1.51 20.24 -5.19
N GLY A 214 -1.28 18.97 -5.53
CA GLY A 214 -1.84 17.76 -4.90
C GLY A 214 -0.87 16.56 -4.93
N HIS A 215 -1.40 15.34 -4.93
CA HIS A 215 -0.71 14.03 -5.05
C HIS A 215 -0.03 13.54 -3.76
N SER A 216 0.90 14.33 -3.23
CA SER A 216 1.75 13.93 -2.09
C SER A 216 1.05 13.98 -0.72
N HIS A 217 -0.23 14.36 -0.68
CA HIS A 217 -1.01 14.58 0.55
C HIS A 217 -0.31 15.53 1.54
N THR A 218 0.45 16.51 1.05
CA THR A 218 1.28 17.34 1.93
C THR A 218 0.41 18.39 2.64
N LYS A 219 0.51 18.43 3.96
CA LYS A 219 -0.11 19.48 4.77
C LYS A 219 0.78 20.72 4.84
N LEU A 220 0.57 21.67 3.93
CA LEU A 220 1.25 22.97 3.98
C LEU A 220 0.46 23.96 4.85
N GLU A 221 0.78 24.01 6.15
CA GLU A 221 0.15 24.94 7.11
C GLU A 221 0.31 26.43 6.70
N LYS A 222 1.36 26.74 5.93
CA LYS A 222 1.62 28.05 5.34
C LYS A 222 2.12 27.90 3.90
N PRO A 223 1.91 28.90 3.03
CA PRO A 223 2.46 28.89 1.68
C PRO A 223 3.98 28.82 1.67
N VAL A 224 4.54 28.01 0.78
CA VAL A 224 5.99 27.87 0.57
C VAL A 224 6.42 28.80 -0.56
N VAL A 225 7.58 29.45 -0.42
CA VAL A 225 8.09 30.39 -1.43
C VAL A 225 9.39 29.86 -2.02
N VAL A 226 9.39 29.64 -3.33
CA VAL A 226 10.58 29.29 -4.11
C VAL A 226 11.03 30.52 -4.89
N ASN A 227 12.16 31.11 -4.51
CA ASN A 227 12.72 32.31 -5.12
C ASN A 227 14.13 32.12 -5.68
N LYS A 228 14.54 30.86 -5.85
CA LYS A 228 15.83 30.47 -6.44
C LYS A 228 15.61 29.39 -7.49
N ASP A 229 16.43 29.41 -8.53
CA ASP A 229 16.54 28.31 -9.49
C ASP A 229 17.37 27.14 -8.92
N LEU A 230 17.52 26.07 -9.70
CA LEU A 230 18.31 24.89 -9.31
C LEU A 230 19.80 25.17 -9.03
N ASN A 231 20.33 26.29 -9.56
CA ASN A 231 21.71 26.71 -9.33
C ASN A 231 21.82 27.70 -8.16
N GLY A 232 20.73 27.95 -7.44
CA GLY A 232 20.68 28.88 -6.32
C GLY A 232 20.61 30.36 -6.73
N LYS A 233 20.46 30.67 -8.03
CA LYS A 233 20.33 32.05 -8.52
C LYS A 233 18.93 32.57 -8.22
N ALA A 234 18.85 33.80 -7.74
CA ALA A 234 17.57 34.44 -7.45
C ALA A 234 16.68 34.56 -8.70
N LYS A 235 15.40 34.26 -8.53
CA LYS A 235 14.32 34.45 -9.51
C LYS A 235 13.12 35.13 -8.84
N ASP A 236 12.13 35.51 -9.64
CA ASP A 236 10.85 35.95 -9.10
C ASP A 236 10.20 34.82 -8.27
N PRO A 237 9.56 35.14 -7.13
CA PRO A 237 9.03 34.14 -6.22
C PRO A 237 7.85 33.39 -6.84
N THR A 238 7.89 32.06 -6.75
CA THR A 238 6.74 31.18 -7.00
C THR A 238 6.21 30.69 -5.65
N ILE A 239 4.91 30.88 -5.40
CA ILE A 239 4.24 30.43 -4.17
C ILE A 239 3.63 29.06 -4.38
N ILE A 240 3.84 28.12 -3.46
CA ILE A 240 3.26 26.77 -3.50
C ILE A 240 2.30 26.58 -2.33
N VAL A 241 1.14 26.00 -2.59
CA VAL A 241 0.13 25.61 -1.59
C VAL A 241 -0.44 24.23 -1.87
N GLN A 242 -0.74 23.48 -0.81
CA GLN A 242 -1.49 22.21 -0.79
C GLN A 242 -2.37 22.18 0.46
N ALA A 243 -3.49 21.45 0.41
CA ALA A 243 -4.50 21.40 1.45
C ALA A 243 -4.65 20.01 2.09
N TYR A 244 -3.53 19.31 2.29
CA TYR A 244 -3.50 17.95 2.85
C TYR A 244 -4.29 16.96 1.99
N GLN A 245 -5.23 16.20 2.55
CA GLN A 245 -6.00 15.15 1.87
C GLN A 245 -7.43 15.02 2.41
N TYR A 246 -8.24 14.20 1.73
CA TYR A 246 -9.52 13.63 2.20
C TYR A 246 -10.57 14.65 2.64
N SER A 247 -10.53 15.85 2.07
CA SER A 247 -11.42 16.95 2.46
C SER A 247 -11.34 17.29 3.95
N GLU A 248 -10.17 17.14 4.57
CA GLU A 248 -9.95 17.58 5.95
C GLU A 248 -9.82 19.11 6.04
N PHE A 249 -9.26 19.73 4.99
CA PHE A 249 -9.03 21.17 4.93
C PHE A 249 -9.51 21.78 3.60
N LEU A 250 -9.95 23.03 3.68
CA LEU A 250 -10.07 23.93 2.53
C LEU A 250 -8.88 24.89 2.58
N GLY A 251 -8.02 24.85 1.56
CA GLY A 251 -6.89 25.75 1.47
C GLY A 251 -7.31 27.14 0.97
N THR A 252 -6.70 28.18 1.53
CA THR A 252 -6.87 29.56 1.07
C THR A 252 -5.53 30.22 0.83
N LEU A 253 -5.50 31.07 -0.19
CA LEU A 253 -4.34 31.87 -0.54
C LEU A 253 -4.83 33.20 -1.11
N ASP A 254 -4.43 34.29 -0.46
CA ASP A 254 -4.48 35.64 -0.98
C ASP A 254 -3.12 35.98 -1.56
N VAL A 255 -3.10 36.54 -2.77
CA VAL A 255 -1.89 37.02 -3.43
C VAL A 255 -2.11 38.44 -3.91
N GLU A 256 -1.23 39.35 -3.50
CA GLU A 256 -1.18 40.71 -4.00
C GLU A 256 -0.10 40.81 -5.08
N PHE A 257 -0.49 41.34 -6.24
CA PHE A 257 0.39 41.55 -7.38
C PHE A 257 0.62 43.04 -7.60
N ASP A 258 1.81 43.41 -8.04
CA ASP A 258 2.07 44.76 -8.56
C ASP A 258 1.50 44.96 -9.97
N LYS A 259 1.69 46.17 -10.51
CA LYS A 259 1.24 46.56 -11.87
C LYS A 259 1.88 45.73 -12.99
N ASN A 260 3.05 45.14 -12.75
CA ASN A 260 3.77 44.32 -13.71
C ASN A 260 3.40 42.83 -13.59
N GLY A 261 2.58 42.46 -12.60
CA GLY A 261 2.19 41.08 -12.35
C GLY A 261 3.11 40.32 -11.42
N LYS A 262 4.03 41.00 -10.73
CA LYS A 262 4.89 40.36 -9.74
C LYS A 262 4.20 40.23 -8.40
N VAL A 263 4.34 39.06 -7.76
CA VAL A 263 3.91 38.83 -6.38
C VAL A 263 4.67 39.74 -5.42
N VAL A 264 3.95 40.53 -4.63
CA VAL A 264 4.53 41.42 -3.60
C VAL A 264 4.13 41.03 -2.17
N LYS A 265 3.02 40.30 -2.01
CA LYS A 265 2.55 39.82 -0.71
C LYS A 265 1.66 38.61 -0.88
N HIS A 266 1.69 37.71 0.10
CA HIS A 266 0.78 36.58 0.15
C HIS A 266 0.41 36.23 1.59
N SER A 267 -0.76 35.60 1.75
CA SER A 267 -1.22 35.04 3.02
C SER A 267 -2.07 33.82 2.70
N GLY A 268 -1.76 32.69 3.32
CA GLY A 268 -2.54 31.47 3.16
C GLY A 268 -2.71 30.73 4.47
N GLU A 269 -3.82 30.01 4.57
CA GLU A 269 -4.21 29.23 5.74
C GLU A 269 -5.07 28.03 5.32
N LEU A 270 -5.10 27.02 6.18
CA LEU A 270 -5.94 25.84 6.05
C LEU A 270 -7.17 25.98 6.95
N ILE A 271 -8.36 25.98 6.36
CA ILE A 271 -9.63 25.98 7.09
C ILE A 271 -10.01 24.53 7.37
N SER A 272 -10.05 24.11 8.64
CA SER A 272 -10.53 22.77 9.01
C SER A 272 -12.01 22.60 8.64
N ILE A 273 -12.30 21.60 7.82
CA ILE A 273 -13.66 21.27 7.38
C ILE A 273 -14.45 20.65 8.52
N ASN A 274 -13.82 19.80 9.34
CA ASN A 274 -14.47 19.13 10.47
C ASN A 274 -15.09 20.10 11.50
N ALA A 275 -14.54 21.31 11.62
CA ALA A 275 -15.02 22.35 12.52
C ALA A 275 -16.24 23.13 11.99
N LYS A 276 -16.67 22.91 10.74
CA LYS A 276 -17.79 23.63 10.13
C LYS A 276 -19.13 22.94 10.39
N GLN A 277 -20.19 23.73 10.35
CA GLN A 277 -21.56 23.23 10.34
C GLN A 277 -21.92 22.73 8.93
N GLU A 278 -22.81 21.75 8.86
CA GLU A 278 -23.29 21.22 7.57
C GLU A 278 -24.20 22.22 6.85
N ASP A 279 -23.97 22.40 5.55
CA ASP A 279 -24.89 23.13 4.70
C ASP A 279 -26.15 22.28 4.43
N ALA A 280 -27.33 22.82 4.73
CA ALA A 280 -28.58 22.06 4.64
C ALA A 280 -28.90 21.52 3.23
N GLN A 281 -28.60 22.31 2.18
CA GLN A 281 -28.81 21.87 0.80
C GLN A 281 -27.86 20.74 0.42
N ALA A 282 -26.58 20.88 0.80
CA ALA A 282 -25.59 19.84 0.56
C ALA A 282 -25.84 18.57 1.38
N ALA A 283 -26.29 18.69 2.63
CA ALA A 283 -26.63 17.56 3.48
C ALA A 283 -27.81 16.77 2.88
N GLU A 284 -28.83 17.46 2.36
CA GLU A 284 -29.95 16.80 1.68
C GLU A 284 -29.49 16.11 0.38
N LEU A 285 -28.61 16.76 -0.39
CA LEU A 285 -28.01 16.14 -1.56
C LEU A 285 -27.16 14.91 -1.19
N LEU A 286 -26.43 14.96 -0.07
CA LEU A 286 -25.62 13.85 0.42
C LEU A 286 -26.47 12.65 0.82
N LYS A 287 -27.67 12.84 1.36
CA LYS A 287 -28.59 11.73 1.70
C LYS A 287 -28.91 10.84 0.50
N LYS A 288 -29.03 11.40 -0.71
CA LYS A 288 -29.22 10.64 -1.97
C LYS A 288 -28.14 9.57 -2.18
N TYR A 289 -26.90 9.87 -1.78
CA TYR A 289 -25.75 9.00 -1.97
C TYR A 289 -25.43 8.17 -0.73
N SER A 290 -25.34 8.83 0.43
CA SER A 290 -24.99 8.20 1.70
C SER A 290 -25.97 7.11 2.13
N SER A 291 -27.26 7.19 1.76
CA SER A 291 -28.23 6.12 2.03
C SER A 291 -27.85 4.83 1.30
N LYS A 292 -27.47 4.92 0.03
CA LYS A 292 -27.01 3.78 -0.76
C LYS A 292 -25.67 3.24 -0.26
N ILE A 293 -24.76 4.12 0.18
CA ILE A 293 -23.52 3.69 0.84
C ILE A 293 -23.79 2.97 2.16
N ALA A 294 -24.78 3.43 2.94
CA ALA A 294 -25.21 2.74 4.15
C ALA A 294 -25.79 1.35 3.83
N ASP A 295 -26.58 1.23 2.76
CA ASP A 295 -27.08 -0.07 2.30
C ASP A 295 -25.94 -1.00 1.86
N LEU A 296 -24.97 -0.48 1.10
CA LEU A 296 -23.79 -1.26 0.68
C LEU A 296 -22.95 -1.72 1.86
N LYS A 297 -22.78 -0.89 2.89
CA LYS A 297 -22.09 -1.30 4.13
C LYS A 297 -22.80 -2.47 4.82
N ASN A 298 -24.13 -2.57 4.70
CA ASN A 298 -24.92 -3.67 5.25
C ASN A 298 -25.06 -4.85 4.28
N GLU A 299 -24.54 -4.75 3.05
CA GLU A 299 -24.63 -5.83 2.06
C GLU A 299 -23.84 -7.06 2.57
N PRO A 300 -24.45 -8.26 2.54
CA PRO A 300 -23.72 -9.47 2.87
C PRO A 300 -22.66 -9.75 1.81
N THR A 301 -21.47 -10.14 2.24
CA THR A 301 -20.40 -10.61 1.35
C THR A 301 -20.70 -11.98 0.72
N GLY A 302 -21.75 -12.66 1.21
CA GLY A 302 -22.06 -14.05 0.88
C GLY A 302 -21.31 -15.07 1.75
N ALA A 303 -20.46 -14.61 2.67
CA ALA A 303 -19.70 -15.45 3.58
C ALA A 303 -20.18 -15.31 5.04
N THR A 304 -19.89 -16.32 5.84
CA THR A 304 -20.16 -16.41 7.27
C THR A 304 -18.88 -16.72 8.01
N ALA A 305 -18.52 -15.90 9.00
CA ALA A 305 -17.46 -16.19 9.96
C ALA A 305 -17.97 -17.24 10.95
N ILE A 306 -17.32 -18.40 11.01
CA ILE A 306 -17.68 -19.50 11.91
C ILE A 306 -17.40 -19.12 13.37
N ASN A 307 -16.31 -18.38 13.57
CA ASN A 307 -15.90 -17.78 14.84
C ASN A 307 -15.63 -16.28 14.62
N ALA A 308 -15.70 -15.49 15.69
CA ALA A 308 -15.31 -14.08 15.60
C ALA A 308 -13.83 -13.98 15.22
N LEU A 309 -13.52 -13.11 14.26
CA LEU A 309 -12.15 -12.86 13.79
C LEU A 309 -11.61 -11.65 14.53
N GLU A 310 -11.00 -11.90 15.68
CA GLU A 310 -10.58 -10.85 16.60
C GLU A 310 -9.45 -9.97 16.06
N ASN A 311 -9.39 -8.73 16.56
CA ASN A 311 -8.28 -7.79 16.40
C ASN A 311 -7.74 -7.43 17.79
N PRO A 312 -6.99 -8.34 18.42
CA PRO A 312 -6.60 -8.17 19.81
C PRO A 312 -5.55 -7.07 19.97
N ARG A 313 -5.62 -6.37 21.11
CA ARG A 313 -4.74 -5.26 21.54
C ARG A 313 -4.41 -5.36 23.04
N THR A 314 -4.10 -6.57 23.48
CA THR A 314 -3.93 -6.89 24.91
C THR A 314 -2.47 -7.20 25.24
N GLU A 315 -2.12 -7.24 26.52
CA GLU A 315 -0.76 -7.57 26.97
C GLU A 315 -0.34 -9.02 26.72
N SER A 316 -1.28 -9.95 26.50
CA SER A 316 -1.01 -11.37 26.21
C SER A 316 -1.19 -11.75 24.74
N ASN A 317 -2.06 -11.06 24.00
CA ASN A 317 -2.32 -11.31 22.59
C ASN A 317 -2.56 -9.99 21.84
N SER A 318 -1.87 -9.78 20.72
CA SER A 318 -2.08 -8.58 19.90
C SER A 318 -1.75 -8.81 18.42
N VAL A 319 -2.59 -8.27 17.53
CA VAL A 319 -2.33 -8.27 16.07
C VAL A 319 -1.08 -7.44 15.70
N ARG A 320 -0.48 -6.71 16.64
CA ARG A 320 0.78 -5.95 16.48
C ARG A 320 2.02 -6.64 17.07
N ARG A 321 1.93 -7.91 17.46
CA ARG A 321 3.12 -8.71 17.82
C ARG A 321 2.91 -10.24 17.75
N ASN A 322 1.68 -10.70 17.55
CA ASN A 322 1.33 -12.11 17.47
C ASN A 322 0.69 -12.38 16.11
N GLU A 323 0.92 -13.57 15.56
CA GLU A 323 0.13 -14.09 14.45
C GLU A 323 -1.35 -14.17 14.86
N THR A 324 -2.26 -13.79 13.96
CA THR A 324 -3.71 -13.83 14.23
C THR A 324 -4.47 -14.48 13.08
N PRO A 325 -5.63 -15.12 13.34
CA PRO A 325 -6.48 -15.67 12.29
C PRO A 325 -6.89 -14.63 11.24
N LEU A 326 -7.24 -13.41 11.67
CA LEU A 326 -7.63 -12.33 10.76
C LEU A 326 -6.44 -11.87 9.90
N GLY A 327 -5.25 -11.75 10.48
CA GLY A 327 -4.02 -11.43 9.74
C GLY A 327 -3.71 -12.47 8.67
N ASN A 328 -3.87 -13.75 8.99
CA ASN A 328 -3.69 -14.86 8.05
C ASN A 328 -4.70 -14.82 6.90
N LEU A 329 -5.99 -14.58 7.19
CA LEU A 329 -7.04 -14.46 6.18
C LEU A 329 -6.75 -13.33 5.19
N ILE A 330 -6.28 -12.19 5.68
CA ILE A 330 -5.94 -11.03 4.84
C ILE A 330 -4.79 -11.37 3.91
N THR A 331 -3.70 -11.91 4.45
CA THR A 331 -2.50 -12.22 3.65
C THR A 331 -2.73 -13.38 2.68
N ASP A 332 -3.62 -14.32 3.00
CA ASP A 332 -4.05 -15.39 2.07
C ASP A 332 -4.79 -14.80 0.86
N GLY A 333 -5.68 -13.83 1.09
CA GLY A 333 -6.33 -13.07 0.03
C GLY A 333 -5.35 -12.28 -0.82
N MET A 334 -4.41 -11.57 -0.19
CA MET A 334 -3.34 -10.84 -0.86
C MET A 334 -2.48 -11.75 -1.74
N LEU A 335 -2.01 -12.88 -1.21
CA LEU A 335 -1.17 -13.81 -1.96
C LEU A 335 -1.93 -14.45 -3.13
N LYS A 336 -3.18 -14.89 -2.88
CA LYS A 336 -4.04 -15.47 -3.92
C LYS A 336 -4.25 -14.50 -5.08
N LYS A 337 -4.57 -13.24 -4.78
CA LYS A 337 -4.81 -12.21 -5.80
C LYS A 337 -3.54 -11.82 -6.52
N ALA A 338 -2.43 -11.58 -5.81
CA ALA A 338 -1.16 -11.23 -6.42
C ALA A 338 -0.69 -12.32 -7.41
N LYS A 339 -0.88 -13.60 -7.08
CA LYS A 339 -0.54 -14.74 -7.96
C LYS A 339 -1.33 -14.80 -9.27
N VAL A 340 -2.49 -14.13 -9.37
CA VAL A 340 -3.22 -13.98 -10.64
C VAL A 340 -2.44 -13.12 -11.63
N TYR A 341 -1.75 -12.08 -11.14
CA TYR A 341 -1.00 -11.13 -11.94
C TYR A 341 0.46 -11.53 -12.11
N ASN A 342 1.06 -12.12 -11.07
CA ASN A 342 2.42 -12.59 -11.09
C ASN A 342 2.56 -13.90 -10.30
N LYS A 343 2.72 -15.01 -11.04
CA LYS A 343 2.83 -16.36 -10.46
C LYS A 343 4.10 -16.56 -9.62
N ASP A 344 5.11 -15.70 -9.80
CA ASP A 344 6.38 -15.77 -9.09
C ASP A 344 6.33 -15.13 -7.69
N VAL A 345 5.17 -14.59 -7.29
CA VAL A 345 4.96 -14.06 -5.93
C VAL A 345 4.99 -15.22 -4.93
N ILE A 346 6.01 -15.25 -4.07
CA ILE A 346 6.21 -16.37 -3.13
C ILE A 346 5.48 -16.17 -1.80
N MET A 347 5.26 -14.93 -1.39
CA MET A 347 4.75 -14.56 -0.07
C MET A 347 3.90 -13.28 -0.19
N ALA A 348 2.96 -13.09 0.74
CA ALA A 348 2.35 -11.80 0.99
C ALA A 348 2.53 -11.40 2.46
N PHE A 349 2.66 -10.10 2.75
CA PHE A 349 2.64 -9.58 4.12
C PHE A 349 1.79 -8.33 4.31
N GLN A 350 1.20 -8.21 5.51
CA GLN A 350 0.33 -7.11 5.94
C GLN A 350 0.78 -6.61 7.31
N ASN A 351 1.06 -5.31 7.44
CA ASN A 351 1.37 -4.70 8.73
C ASN A 351 0.13 -4.70 9.66
N GLY A 352 0.32 -5.10 10.92
CA GLY A 352 -0.73 -5.20 11.94
C GLY A 352 -1.32 -3.85 12.37
N GLY A 353 -0.64 -2.75 12.05
CA GLY A 353 -1.13 -1.38 12.13
C GLY A 353 -2.22 -1.09 11.11
N GLY A 354 -2.20 -1.76 9.95
CA GLY A 354 -3.19 -1.67 8.89
C GLY A 354 -4.49 -2.42 9.18
N ILE A 355 -4.49 -3.37 10.13
CA ILE A 355 -5.69 -4.15 10.52
C ILE A 355 -6.40 -3.43 11.67
N ARG A 356 -7.59 -2.88 11.40
CA ARG A 356 -8.21 -1.84 12.25
C ARG A 356 -9.39 -2.28 13.09
N ALA A 357 -10.11 -3.31 12.68
CA ALA A 357 -11.24 -3.85 13.42
C ALA A 357 -11.24 -5.39 13.39
N ALA A 358 -12.13 -5.96 14.19
CA ALA A 358 -12.49 -7.37 14.16
C ALA A 358 -13.64 -7.60 13.14
N ILE A 359 -13.94 -8.87 12.85
CA ILE A 359 -15.17 -9.29 12.16
C ILE A 359 -15.97 -10.15 13.14
N ASP A 360 -17.25 -9.86 13.28
CA ASP A 360 -18.11 -10.58 14.23
C ASP A 360 -18.41 -11.99 13.73
N LYS A 361 -18.74 -12.89 14.65
CA LYS A 361 -19.24 -14.22 14.29
C LYS A 361 -20.58 -14.07 13.57
N GLY A 362 -20.74 -14.77 12.44
CA GLY A 362 -21.97 -14.76 11.65
C GLY A 362 -21.76 -14.22 10.24
N PRO A 363 -22.84 -13.83 9.55
CA PRO A 363 -22.77 -13.27 8.20
C PRO A 363 -21.86 -12.05 8.16
N ILE A 364 -20.88 -12.05 7.26
CA ILE A 364 -19.91 -10.96 7.13
C ILE A 364 -20.46 -9.93 6.15
N THR A 365 -20.51 -8.68 6.58
CA THR A 365 -20.94 -7.54 5.76
C THR A 365 -19.78 -6.84 5.06
N VAL A 366 -20.05 -6.14 3.96
CA VAL A 366 -19.04 -5.30 3.28
C VAL A 366 -18.52 -4.20 4.20
N GLY A 367 -19.37 -3.64 5.06
CA GLY A 367 -19.01 -2.64 6.05
C GLY A 367 -17.98 -3.14 7.05
N GLU A 368 -18.10 -4.38 7.54
CA GLU A 368 -17.09 -5.00 8.39
C GLU A 368 -15.75 -5.14 7.66
N VAL A 369 -15.75 -5.64 6.43
CA VAL A 369 -14.52 -5.80 5.62
C VAL A 369 -13.79 -4.45 5.44
N ILE A 370 -14.53 -3.39 5.12
CA ILE A 370 -13.95 -2.04 5.00
C ILE A 370 -13.44 -1.53 6.34
N THR A 371 -14.17 -1.79 7.44
CA THR A 371 -13.73 -1.36 8.77
C THR A 371 -12.44 -2.06 9.20
N VAL A 372 -12.20 -3.29 8.71
CA VAL A 372 -10.94 -4.01 8.91
C VAL A 372 -9.78 -3.34 8.17
N LEU A 373 -9.96 -2.95 6.89
CA LEU A 373 -8.97 -2.29 6.03
C LEU A 373 -9.48 -0.93 5.52
N PRO A 374 -9.53 0.11 6.38
CA PRO A 374 -10.29 1.33 6.10
C PRO A 374 -9.48 2.41 5.35
N PHE A 375 -8.21 2.15 5.06
CA PHE A 375 -7.31 3.15 4.49
C PHE A 375 -7.34 3.19 2.96
N GLY A 376 -8.04 2.25 2.32
CA GLY A 376 -8.10 2.16 0.86
C GLY A 376 -6.71 1.96 0.25
N ASN A 377 -5.84 1.17 0.87
CA ASN A 377 -4.56 0.86 0.23
C ASN A 377 -4.81 -0.03 -0.98
N THR A 378 -3.83 -0.04 -1.86
CA THR A 378 -3.78 -0.95 -3.00
C THR A 378 -2.84 -2.13 -2.72
N LEU A 379 -3.08 -3.25 -3.38
CA LEU A 379 -2.19 -4.40 -3.40
C LEU A 379 -0.99 -4.10 -4.32
N ALA A 380 0.22 -4.14 -3.78
CA ALA A 380 1.46 -3.96 -4.52
C ALA A 380 2.30 -5.23 -4.50
N THR A 381 3.16 -5.39 -5.51
CA THR A 381 4.23 -6.39 -5.52
C THR A 381 5.59 -5.69 -5.47
N ILE A 382 6.54 -6.28 -4.75
CA ILE A 382 7.88 -5.73 -4.54
C ILE A 382 8.94 -6.80 -4.77
N LYS A 383 10.03 -6.43 -5.46
CA LYS A 383 11.20 -7.30 -5.64
C LYS A 383 12.26 -7.00 -4.60
N LEU A 384 12.58 -7.99 -3.76
CA LEU A 384 13.55 -7.88 -2.67
C LEU A 384 14.59 -8.99 -2.76
N THR A 385 15.85 -8.68 -2.47
CA THR A 385 16.85 -9.71 -2.19
C THR A 385 16.52 -10.46 -0.89
N GLY A 386 17.02 -11.69 -0.70
CA GLY A 386 16.83 -12.42 0.55
C GLY A 386 17.35 -11.64 1.76
N ALA A 387 18.47 -10.93 1.61
CA ALA A 387 19.01 -10.05 2.65
C ALA A 387 18.07 -8.89 3.00
N GLU A 388 17.47 -8.24 2.00
CA GLU A 388 16.48 -7.18 2.19
C GLU A 388 15.19 -7.71 2.84
N LEU A 389 14.76 -8.91 2.45
CA LEU A 389 13.61 -9.56 3.06
C LEU A 389 13.87 -9.86 4.56
N LYS A 390 15.06 -10.37 4.91
CA LYS A 390 15.46 -10.54 6.32
C LYS A 390 15.46 -9.22 7.07
N ALA A 391 16.06 -8.17 6.51
CA ALA A 391 16.09 -6.84 7.12
C ALA A 391 14.68 -6.23 7.29
N THR A 392 13.75 -6.54 6.39
CA THR A 392 12.33 -6.20 6.53
C THR A 392 11.73 -6.88 7.76
N PHE A 393 11.93 -8.18 7.95
CA PHE A 393 11.43 -8.86 9.16
C PHE A 393 12.14 -8.44 10.45
N GLU A 394 13.42 -8.09 10.41
CA GLU A 394 14.11 -7.47 11.56
C GLU A 394 13.41 -6.18 12.01
N THR A 395 13.00 -5.35 11.05
CA THR A 395 12.23 -4.13 11.31
C THR A 395 10.85 -4.43 11.88
N SER A 396 10.23 -5.53 11.44
CA SER A 396 8.95 -6.01 11.94
C SER A 396 9.01 -6.41 13.43
N PHE A 397 10.11 -7.06 13.83
CA PHE A 397 10.31 -7.56 15.19
C PHE A 397 10.99 -6.57 16.13
N ARG A 398 11.32 -5.35 15.70
CA ARG A 398 12.17 -4.39 16.45
C ARG A 398 11.68 -4.09 17.88
N ASP A 399 10.38 -3.96 18.09
CA ASP A 399 9.80 -3.56 19.38
C ASP A 399 9.32 -4.77 20.21
N TYR A 400 9.38 -5.99 19.67
CA TYR A 400 8.93 -7.20 20.34
C TYR A 400 9.63 -7.37 21.72
N PRO A 401 8.90 -7.72 22.80
CA PRO A 401 7.49 -8.15 22.87
C PRO A 401 6.44 -7.02 23.00
N LYS A 402 6.83 -5.76 22.83
CA LYS A 402 5.87 -4.64 22.78
C LYS A 402 5.13 -4.63 21.45
N GLU A 403 3.96 -4.00 21.44
CA GLU A 403 3.22 -3.81 20.19
C GLU A 403 3.99 -2.93 19.21
N ASN A 404 4.01 -3.35 17.94
CA ASN A 404 4.54 -2.60 16.80
C ASN A 404 3.51 -2.57 15.67
N GLY A 405 3.12 -1.38 15.19
CA GLY A 405 2.30 -1.23 13.97
C GLY A 405 2.87 -2.02 12.77
N GLY A 406 4.20 -2.04 12.66
CA GLY A 406 4.93 -2.77 11.63
C GLY A 406 5.08 -4.28 11.87
N PHE A 407 4.40 -4.90 12.84
CA PHE A 407 4.41 -6.37 12.91
C PHE A 407 3.72 -6.96 11.67
N LEU A 408 4.40 -7.81 10.91
CA LEU A 408 3.93 -8.32 9.62
C LEU A 408 3.23 -9.66 9.81
N HIS A 409 1.94 -9.73 9.50
CA HIS A 409 1.26 -10.99 9.21
C HIS A 409 1.72 -11.49 7.85
N ILE A 410 1.71 -12.81 7.63
CA ILE A 410 2.26 -13.41 6.39
C ILE A 410 1.37 -14.51 5.81
N SER A 411 1.55 -14.77 4.52
CA SER A 411 1.06 -15.98 3.82
C SER A 411 2.13 -16.47 2.85
N GLY A 412 2.13 -17.78 2.55
CA GLY A 412 3.05 -18.42 1.61
C GLY A 412 4.42 -18.79 2.18
N ALA A 413 4.66 -18.48 3.46
CA ALA A 413 5.95 -18.67 4.11
C ALA A 413 5.82 -18.94 5.62
N LYS A 414 6.93 -19.37 6.21
CA LYS A 414 7.18 -19.50 7.65
C LYS A 414 8.37 -18.62 8.02
N VAL A 415 8.26 -17.88 9.13
CA VAL A 415 9.31 -17.01 9.67
C VAL A 415 9.55 -17.39 11.13
N GLU A 416 10.80 -17.69 11.44
CA GLU A 416 11.24 -17.93 12.82
C GLU A 416 12.16 -16.78 13.25
N PHE A 417 11.93 -16.27 14.45
CA PHE A 417 12.76 -15.23 15.05
C PHE A 417 13.06 -15.58 16.50
N ASP A 418 14.16 -15.08 17.04
CA ASP A 418 14.57 -15.27 18.43
C ASP A 418 14.52 -13.91 19.14
N SER A 419 13.50 -13.72 19.96
CA SER A 419 13.29 -12.46 20.69
C SER A 419 14.35 -12.16 21.75
N SER A 420 15.13 -13.18 22.18
CA SER A 420 16.24 -13.01 23.13
C SER A 420 17.45 -12.32 22.49
N LYS A 421 17.56 -12.34 21.16
CA LYS A 421 18.64 -11.70 20.43
C LYS A 421 18.46 -10.17 20.34
N PRO A 422 19.57 -9.42 20.21
CA PRO A 422 19.53 -7.98 20.00
C PRO A 422 18.68 -7.60 18.78
N VAL A 423 18.00 -6.44 18.86
CA VAL A 423 17.26 -5.86 17.73
C VAL A 423 18.15 -5.77 16.49
N GLY A 424 17.62 -6.18 15.33
CA GLY A 424 18.37 -6.27 14.07
C GLY A 424 19.14 -7.58 13.89
N LYS A 425 19.03 -8.52 14.84
CA LYS A 425 19.61 -9.87 14.77
C LYS A 425 18.63 -10.95 15.25
N ARG A 426 17.33 -10.70 15.16
CA ARG A 426 16.28 -11.57 15.67
C ARG A 426 15.85 -12.63 14.65
N VAL A 427 15.91 -12.36 13.35
CA VAL A 427 15.44 -13.31 12.33
C VAL A 427 16.37 -14.53 12.29
N VAL A 428 15.79 -15.71 12.48
CA VAL A 428 16.50 -17.00 12.44
C VAL A 428 16.36 -17.64 11.06
N SER A 429 15.12 -17.77 10.57
CA SER A 429 14.84 -18.40 9.28
C SER A 429 13.64 -17.76 8.59
N ILE A 430 13.66 -17.77 7.26
CA ILE A 430 12.51 -17.46 6.42
C ILE A 430 12.46 -18.52 5.34
N ALA A 431 11.40 -19.33 5.34
CA ALA A 431 11.19 -20.40 4.37
C ALA A 431 9.87 -20.18 3.63
N TYR A 432 9.86 -20.33 2.32
CA TYR A 432 8.67 -20.23 1.48
C TYR A 432 8.35 -21.57 0.82
N LYS A 433 7.11 -21.76 0.39
CA LYS A 433 6.73 -22.97 -0.36
C LYS A 433 7.20 -22.84 -1.81
N ASP A 434 8.02 -23.78 -2.26
CA ASP A 434 8.39 -23.92 -3.66
C ASP A 434 7.22 -24.42 -4.52
N THR A 435 7.48 -24.65 -5.81
CA THR A 435 6.48 -25.13 -6.77
C THR A 435 5.94 -26.52 -6.44
N ASP A 436 6.70 -27.32 -5.71
CA ASP A 436 6.35 -28.68 -5.31
C ASP A 436 5.66 -28.71 -3.93
N GLY A 437 5.55 -27.55 -3.29
CA GLY A 437 4.90 -27.37 -1.99
C GLY A 437 5.82 -27.55 -0.79
N ASN A 438 7.12 -27.75 -1.00
CA ASN A 438 8.11 -27.93 0.06
C ASN A 438 8.59 -26.58 0.59
N PHE A 439 8.84 -26.49 1.90
CA PHE A 439 9.46 -25.31 2.48
C PHE A 439 10.95 -25.26 2.15
N VAL A 440 11.38 -24.20 1.48
CA VAL A 440 12.78 -23.93 1.15
C VAL A 440 13.20 -22.58 1.72
N ASN A 441 14.40 -22.53 2.30
CA ASN A 441 14.93 -21.30 2.88
C ASN A 441 15.27 -20.28 1.80
N ILE A 442 15.09 -19.00 2.13
CA ILE A 442 15.56 -17.92 1.26
C ILE A 442 17.10 -17.84 1.25
N GLU A 443 17.64 -17.40 0.14
CA GLU A 443 19.06 -17.16 -0.08
C GLU A 443 19.31 -15.66 -0.15
N ASP A 444 20.34 -15.17 0.54
CA ASP A 444 20.56 -13.72 0.73
C ASP A 444 20.70 -12.94 -0.58
N THR A 445 21.32 -13.54 -1.59
CA THR A 445 21.60 -12.90 -2.87
C THR A 445 20.50 -13.07 -3.91
N LYS A 446 19.55 -14.00 -3.69
CA LYS A 446 18.46 -14.26 -4.62
C LYS A 446 17.38 -13.21 -4.45
N THR A 447 16.77 -12.79 -5.56
CA THR A 447 15.64 -11.85 -5.56
C THR A 447 14.32 -12.60 -5.59
N TYR A 448 13.38 -12.15 -4.77
CA TYR A 448 12.05 -12.71 -4.60
C TYR A 448 11.00 -11.63 -4.85
N THR A 449 9.86 -12.03 -5.40
CA THR A 449 8.69 -11.14 -5.53
C THR A 449 7.74 -11.40 -4.37
N ILE A 450 7.37 -10.34 -3.66
CA ILE A 450 6.51 -10.39 -2.47
C ILE A 450 5.32 -9.46 -2.67
N ALA A 451 4.14 -9.81 -2.17
CA ALA A 451 2.98 -8.93 -2.17
C ALA A 451 2.81 -8.21 -0.83
N THR A 452 2.38 -6.95 -0.86
CA THR A 452 2.07 -6.16 0.33
C THR A 452 1.09 -5.04 0.02
N ASN A 453 0.66 -4.26 1.01
CA ASN A 453 -0.12 -3.05 0.76
C ASN A 453 0.80 -1.88 0.37
N ALA A 454 0.30 -0.94 -0.43
CA ALA A 454 1.09 0.18 -0.93
C ALA A 454 1.70 1.06 0.17
N PHE A 455 1.02 1.26 1.31
CA PHE A 455 1.58 1.99 2.46
C PHE A 455 2.88 1.35 2.95
N THR A 456 2.89 0.02 3.11
CA THR A 456 4.05 -0.74 3.58
C THR A 456 5.13 -0.82 2.49
N ALA A 457 4.73 -0.98 1.22
CA ALA A 457 5.65 -0.96 0.07
C ALA A 457 6.44 0.37 -0.02
N LYS A 458 5.78 1.50 0.27
CA LYS A 458 6.40 2.85 0.31
C LYS A 458 7.27 3.10 1.55
N GLY A 459 7.40 2.10 2.43
CA GLY A 459 8.19 2.20 3.66
C GLY A 459 7.46 2.73 4.89
N GLY A 460 6.12 2.72 4.88
CA GLY A 460 5.32 2.98 6.07
C GLY A 460 5.75 2.13 7.27
N ASP A 461 5.43 2.55 8.49
CA ASP A 461 5.86 1.88 9.74
C ASP A 461 7.39 1.71 9.92
N GLY A 462 8.20 2.47 9.17
CA GLY A 462 9.66 2.51 9.29
C GLY A 462 10.39 1.44 8.48
N PHE A 463 9.75 0.88 7.46
CA PHE A 463 10.36 -0.10 6.56
C PHE A 463 11.27 0.56 5.52
N ASP A 464 12.40 1.11 5.95
CA ASP A 464 13.36 1.82 5.08
C ASP A 464 13.88 0.96 3.93
N VAL A 465 13.99 -0.35 4.12
CA VAL A 465 14.37 -1.30 3.07
C VAL A 465 13.33 -1.34 1.95
N LEU A 466 12.04 -1.31 2.32
CA LEU A 466 10.94 -1.27 1.34
C LEU A 466 10.87 0.11 0.69
N LYS A 467 11.05 1.19 1.47
CA LYS A 467 11.17 2.56 0.93
C LYS A 467 12.25 2.64 -0.15
N LYS A 468 13.45 2.14 0.13
CA LYS A 468 14.56 2.13 -0.83
C LYS A 468 14.19 1.32 -2.08
N ALA A 469 13.58 0.15 -1.93
CA ALA A 469 13.13 -0.64 -3.07
C ALA A 469 12.05 0.07 -3.89
N TYR A 470 11.14 0.81 -3.25
CA TYR A 470 10.16 1.68 -3.91
C TYR A 470 10.85 2.79 -4.70
N GLU A 471 11.76 3.54 -4.08
CA GLU A 471 12.53 4.62 -4.70
C GLU A 471 13.40 4.14 -5.88
N GLU A 472 13.85 2.89 -5.84
CA GLU A 472 14.59 2.22 -6.93
C GLU A 472 13.68 1.65 -8.03
N GLY A 473 12.37 1.86 -7.96
CA GLY A 473 11.40 1.39 -8.95
C GLY A 473 11.19 -0.14 -8.95
N ARG A 474 11.45 -0.80 -7.82
CA ARG A 474 11.27 -2.26 -7.65
C ARG A 474 9.89 -2.65 -7.14
N VAL A 475 8.97 -1.69 -7.06
CA VAL A 475 7.57 -1.88 -6.65
C VAL A 475 6.66 -1.70 -7.86
N THR A 476 5.67 -2.57 -7.98
CA THR A 476 4.56 -2.43 -8.91
C THR A 476 3.27 -2.42 -8.10
N ASP A 477 2.60 -1.28 -8.09
CA ASP A 477 1.24 -1.18 -7.56
C ASP A 477 0.26 -1.81 -8.55
N LEU A 478 -0.58 -2.73 -8.09
CA LEU A 478 -1.58 -3.39 -8.95
C LEU A 478 -2.87 -2.57 -9.07
N GLY A 479 -3.03 -1.48 -8.30
CA GLY A 479 -4.23 -0.64 -8.29
C GLY A 479 -5.46 -1.33 -7.67
N LEU A 480 -5.29 -2.51 -7.06
CA LEU A 480 -6.38 -3.32 -6.52
C LEU A 480 -6.64 -2.94 -5.07
N SER A 481 -7.84 -2.48 -4.76
CA SER A 481 -8.27 -2.15 -3.40
C SER A 481 -8.10 -3.34 -2.44
N ASP A 482 -7.45 -3.08 -1.29
CA ASP A 482 -7.15 -4.06 -0.25
C ASP A 482 -8.42 -4.68 0.36
N TRP A 483 -9.43 -3.87 0.68
CA TRP A 483 -10.70 -4.35 1.23
C TRP A 483 -11.54 -5.11 0.19
N GLU A 484 -11.48 -4.72 -1.10
CA GLU A 484 -12.17 -5.47 -2.15
C GLU A 484 -11.54 -6.83 -2.36
N ASN A 485 -10.21 -6.89 -2.34
CA ASN A 485 -9.48 -8.15 -2.40
C ASN A 485 -9.83 -9.06 -1.21
N LEU A 486 -9.88 -8.51 0.00
CA LEU A 486 -10.32 -9.25 1.19
C LEU A 486 -11.78 -9.75 1.03
N ARG A 487 -12.70 -8.89 0.55
CA ARG A 487 -14.10 -9.26 0.28
C ARG A 487 -14.17 -10.42 -0.71
N GLU A 488 -13.47 -10.34 -1.84
CA GLU A 488 -13.44 -11.38 -2.88
C GLU A 488 -12.91 -12.70 -2.31
N HIS A 489 -11.83 -12.63 -1.54
CA HIS A 489 -11.26 -13.81 -0.90
C HIS A 489 -12.24 -14.48 0.07
N ILE A 490 -12.83 -13.69 0.97
CA ILE A 490 -13.85 -14.14 1.94
C ILE A 490 -15.06 -14.76 1.23
N ALA A 491 -15.58 -14.09 0.21
CA ALA A 491 -16.70 -14.58 -0.59
C ALA A 491 -16.38 -15.92 -1.29
N SER A 492 -15.12 -16.13 -1.69
CA SER A 492 -14.68 -17.38 -2.32
C SER A 492 -14.59 -18.57 -1.35
N ILE A 493 -14.53 -18.33 -0.04
CA ILE A 493 -14.44 -19.37 1.00
C ILE A 493 -15.83 -19.74 1.52
N VAL A 494 -16.77 -18.80 1.56
CA VAL A 494 -18.14 -18.92 2.10
C VAL A 494 -18.18 -19.15 3.61
N ASN A 495 -17.52 -20.19 4.14
CA ASN A 495 -17.44 -20.49 5.58
C ASN A 495 -16.04 -20.16 6.11
N VAL A 496 -15.88 -18.96 6.66
CA VAL A 496 -14.58 -18.40 7.03
C VAL A 496 -14.22 -18.85 8.45
N ASP A 497 -13.17 -19.67 8.56
CA ASP A 497 -12.63 -20.16 9.84
C ASP A 497 -11.08 -20.23 9.83
N PRO A 498 -10.37 -19.12 9.57
CA PRO A 498 -8.91 -19.10 9.58
C PRO A 498 -8.38 -19.46 10.97
N LYS A 499 -7.16 -20.00 11.02
CA LYS A 499 -6.48 -20.40 12.25
C LYS A 499 -5.10 -19.74 12.34
N VAL A 500 -4.54 -19.72 13.55
CA VAL A 500 -3.10 -19.55 13.74
C VAL A 500 -2.44 -20.88 13.35
N GLU A 501 -1.44 -20.82 12.49
CA GLU A 501 -0.81 -21.99 11.87
C GLU A 501 0.69 -22.09 12.19
N GLY A 502 1.22 -21.16 13.00
CA GLY A 502 2.65 -21.09 13.28
C GLY A 502 3.44 -20.58 12.07
N ARG A 503 2.84 -19.65 11.31
CA ARG A 503 3.52 -18.92 10.23
C ARG A 503 4.63 -18.03 10.80
N ILE A 504 4.45 -17.51 12.01
CA ILE A 504 5.44 -16.65 12.69
C ILE A 504 5.71 -17.21 14.10
N VAL A 505 6.94 -17.63 14.37
CA VAL A 505 7.29 -18.33 15.62
C VAL A 505 8.47 -17.64 16.30
N ASP A 506 8.31 -17.31 17.58
CA ASP A 506 9.43 -16.93 18.45
C ASP A 506 10.09 -18.20 19.00
N VAL A 507 11.36 -18.40 18.69
CA VAL A 507 12.17 -19.54 19.12
C VAL A 507 13.12 -19.17 20.25
N ALA A 508 12.92 -18.03 20.92
CA ALA A 508 13.74 -17.64 22.07
C ALA A 508 13.81 -18.74 23.14
N GLY A 509 15.04 -19.09 23.53
CA GLY A 509 15.30 -20.19 24.46
C GLY A 509 15.30 -21.59 23.83
N GLN A 510 15.04 -21.70 22.52
CA GLN A 510 15.28 -22.89 21.72
C GLN A 510 16.60 -22.69 20.95
N GLU A 511 17.59 -23.57 21.11
CA GLU A 511 18.82 -23.43 20.33
C GLU A 511 18.56 -23.74 18.84
N PRO A 512 18.96 -22.84 17.91
CA PRO A 512 18.71 -23.05 16.47
C PRO A 512 19.39 -24.32 15.94
N GLY A 513 18.63 -25.20 15.31
CA GLY A 513 19.16 -26.33 14.53
C GLY A 513 19.21 -27.69 15.24
N THR A 514 18.53 -27.86 16.37
CA THR A 514 18.43 -29.17 17.02
C THR A 514 17.20 -29.96 16.59
N GLU A 515 16.14 -29.36 16.03
CA GLU A 515 14.95 -30.11 15.59
C GLU A 515 14.95 -30.41 14.08
N PHE A 516 15.13 -31.68 13.72
CA PHE A 516 15.13 -32.24 12.38
C PHE A 516 13.79 -32.93 12.08
N PRO A 517 13.28 -32.93 10.84
CA PRO A 517 12.19 -33.84 10.47
C PRO A 517 12.67 -35.30 10.58
N GLY A 518 11.74 -36.23 10.87
CA GLY A 518 11.99 -37.66 10.66
C GLY A 518 12.26 -38.01 9.18
N GLY A 519 12.72 -39.23 8.92
CA GLY A 519 13.03 -39.74 7.58
C GLY A 519 14.27 -40.64 7.55
N GLU A 520 14.81 -40.86 6.35
CA GLU A 520 16.11 -41.53 6.21
C GLU A 520 17.25 -40.56 6.58
N VAL A 521 18.10 -40.99 7.51
CA VAL A 521 19.23 -40.20 8.03
C VAL A 521 20.52 -40.98 7.78
N ALA A 522 21.50 -40.31 7.17
CA ALA A 522 22.83 -40.91 7.00
C ALA A 522 23.48 -41.13 8.37
N PRO A 523 24.17 -42.26 8.62
CA PRO A 523 24.78 -42.55 9.91
C PRO A 523 25.70 -41.44 10.46
N GLU A 524 26.48 -40.81 9.58
CA GLU A 524 27.36 -39.68 9.89
C GLU A 524 26.62 -38.41 10.33
N ASP A 525 25.36 -38.27 9.93
CA ASP A 525 24.49 -37.13 10.22
C ASP A 525 23.52 -37.40 11.38
N PHE A 526 23.49 -38.61 11.93
CA PHE A 526 22.55 -38.96 13.00
C PHE A 526 22.89 -38.29 14.34
N SER A 527 24.19 -38.14 14.63
CA SER A 527 24.62 -37.83 16.00
C SER A 527 24.74 -36.33 16.27
N GLY A 528 24.38 -35.91 17.48
CA GLY A 528 24.60 -34.56 18.03
C GLY A 528 25.80 -34.49 18.97
N THR A 529 25.88 -33.44 19.78
CA THR A 529 26.85 -33.32 20.89
C THR A 529 26.13 -33.44 22.24
N PRO A 530 26.84 -33.75 23.34
CA PRO A 530 26.23 -33.80 24.68
C PRO A 530 25.55 -32.49 25.09
N GLU A 531 26.10 -31.35 24.64
CA GLU A 531 25.56 -30.01 24.89
C GLU A 531 24.42 -29.64 23.92
N ALA A 532 24.30 -30.32 22.77
CA ALA A 532 23.32 -30.05 21.74
C ALA A 532 22.89 -31.37 21.05
N PRO A 533 22.00 -32.17 21.68
CA PRO A 533 21.49 -33.38 21.07
C PRO A 533 20.61 -33.06 19.85
N LYS A 534 20.65 -33.91 18.83
CA LYS A 534 19.73 -33.81 17.69
C LYS A 534 18.36 -34.36 18.05
N VAL A 535 17.34 -33.54 17.93
CA VAL A 535 15.94 -33.88 18.13
C VAL A 535 15.29 -34.18 16.78
N TYR A 536 14.72 -35.35 16.58
CA TYR A 536 14.01 -35.73 15.36
C TYR A 536 12.51 -35.75 15.62
N ASN A 537 11.75 -34.92 14.91
CA ASN A 537 10.29 -34.84 14.96
C ASN A 537 9.69 -35.83 13.94
N GLY A 538 9.57 -37.11 14.34
CA GLY A 538 9.01 -38.20 13.53
C GLY A 538 9.90 -39.45 13.49
N ASP A 539 9.50 -40.44 12.70
CA ASP A 539 10.21 -41.70 12.55
C ASP A 539 11.56 -41.51 11.84
N VAL A 540 12.62 -42.14 12.33
CA VAL A 540 13.99 -42.05 11.80
C VAL A 540 14.47 -43.42 11.35
N THR A 541 15.00 -43.51 10.14
CA THR A 541 15.66 -44.72 9.61
C THR A 541 17.13 -44.47 9.34
N VAL A 542 18.03 -45.28 9.89
CA VAL A 542 19.48 -45.18 9.70
C VAL A 542 20.01 -46.45 9.02
N SER A 543 20.74 -46.28 7.91
CA SER A 543 21.34 -47.40 7.16
C SER A 543 22.82 -47.56 7.54
N LEU A 544 23.13 -48.53 8.40
CA LEU A 544 24.47 -48.72 8.95
C LEU A 544 25.35 -49.56 8.02
N THR A 545 26.37 -48.95 7.44
CA THR A 545 27.44 -49.64 6.68
C THR A 545 28.80 -49.47 7.34
N ASP A 546 29.19 -48.24 7.70
CA ASP A 546 30.56 -47.91 8.13
C ASP A 546 30.67 -47.25 9.51
N VAL A 547 29.55 -47.15 10.25
CA VAL A 547 29.49 -46.50 11.57
C VAL A 547 29.19 -47.51 12.67
N THR A 548 29.93 -47.42 13.78
CA THR A 548 29.83 -48.29 14.96
C THR A 548 29.29 -47.56 16.21
N LYS A 549 28.92 -46.28 16.07
CA LYS A 549 28.54 -45.41 17.19
C LYS A 549 27.47 -44.41 16.78
N LEU A 550 26.37 -44.35 17.53
CA LEU A 550 25.32 -43.35 17.40
C LEU A 550 25.16 -42.62 18.73
N GLU A 551 25.08 -41.28 18.72
CA GLU A 551 25.14 -40.49 19.96
C GLU A 551 24.26 -39.24 19.99
N ASN A 552 23.84 -38.85 21.20
CA ASN A 552 23.24 -37.56 21.53
C ASN A 552 22.06 -37.20 20.61
N ALA A 553 21.00 -38.00 20.68
CA ALA A 553 19.80 -37.79 19.87
C ALA A 553 18.49 -38.07 20.64
N ILE A 554 17.43 -37.34 20.31
CA ILE A 554 16.07 -37.52 20.84
C ILE A 554 15.15 -37.76 19.64
N ILE A 555 14.41 -38.87 19.62
CA ILE A 555 13.54 -39.25 18.50
C ILE A 555 12.09 -39.22 19.00
N LYS A 556 11.31 -38.24 18.54
CA LYS A 556 9.88 -38.09 18.82
C LYS A 556 9.02 -38.96 17.87
N GLY A 557 9.41 -40.22 17.73
CA GLY A 557 8.90 -41.20 16.77
C GLY A 557 9.63 -42.54 16.89
N ASN A 558 9.53 -43.39 15.87
CA ASN A 558 10.21 -44.68 15.84
C ASN A 558 11.67 -44.55 15.36
N LEU A 559 12.59 -45.36 15.91
CA LEU A 559 13.97 -45.49 15.41
C LEU A 559 14.12 -46.84 14.70
N ILE A 560 14.47 -46.82 13.40
CA ILE A 560 14.67 -48.02 12.57
C ILE A 560 16.14 -48.09 12.16
N LEU A 561 16.83 -49.17 12.50
CA LEU A 561 18.20 -49.43 12.04
C LEU A 561 18.20 -50.58 11.03
N LYS A 562 18.84 -50.39 9.88
CA LYS A 562 18.96 -51.41 8.82
C LYS A 562 20.39 -51.50 8.28
N GLY A 563 20.78 -52.68 7.78
CA GLY A 563 22.06 -52.88 7.09
C GLY A 563 23.03 -53.84 7.79
N SER A 564 24.31 -53.71 7.45
CA SER A 564 25.40 -54.59 7.87
C SER A 564 26.54 -53.74 8.44
N PRO A 565 26.51 -53.40 9.73
CA PRO A 565 27.53 -52.54 10.34
C PRO A 565 28.92 -53.18 10.28
N SER A 566 29.95 -52.34 10.16
CA SER A 566 31.37 -52.76 10.12
C SER A 566 31.89 -53.33 11.44
N GLY A 567 31.18 -53.15 12.56
CA GLY A 567 31.51 -53.64 13.90
C GLY A 567 30.31 -53.63 14.86
N ASP A 568 30.55 -53.85 16.15
CA ASP A 568 29.49 -53.75 17.19
C ASP A 568 28.98 -52.31 17.28
N ILE A 569 27.66 -52.14 17.47
CA ILE A 569 27.02 -50.82 17.55
C ILE A 569 26.92 -50.42 19.02
N THR A 570 27.34 -49.19 19.31
CA THR A 570 27.23 -48.54 20.62
C THR A 570 26.33 -47.32 20.55
N PHE A 571 25.48 -47.15 21.58
CA PHE A 571 24.66 -45.97 21.76
C PHE A 571 25.21 -45.11 22.89
N SER A 572 24.94 -43.80 22.85
CA SER A 572 25.33 -42.88 23.92
C SER A 572 24.34 -41.73 23.96
N ASN A 573 23.61 -41.56 25.07
CA ASN A 573 22.66 -40.46 25.26
C ASN A 573 21.60 -40.37 24.13
N ILE A 574 20.92 -41.48 23.84
CA ILE A 574 19.82 -41.54 22.87
C ILE A 574 18.50 -41.81 23.56
N THR A 575 17.46 -41.05 23.20
CA THR A 575 16.08 -41.24 23.67
C THR A 575 15.15 -41.47 22.48
N VAL A 576 14.28 -42.47 22.55
CA VAL A 576 13.26 -42.80 21.53
C VAL A 576 11.89 -42.82 22.21
N GLU A 577 11.00 -41.90 21.83
CA GLU A 577 9.63 -41.82 22.36
C GLU A 577 8.69 -42.89 21.74
N GLY A 578 9.00 -43.37 20.53
CA GLY A 578 8.29 -44.46 19.86
C GLY A 578 8.97 -45.83 20.04
N ASN A 579 8.82 -46.70 19.03
CA ASN A 579 9.46 -48.01 19.00
C ASN A 579 10.88 -47.94 18.45
N ALA A 580 11.75 -48.85 18.89
CA ALA A 580 13.08 -49.05 18.30
C ALA A 580 13.11 -50.40 17.56
N ASP A 581 13.23 -50.37 16.23
CA ASP A 581 13.27 -51.55 15.35
C ASP A 581 14.67 -51.79 14.79
N PHE A 582 15.27 -52.88 15.26
CA PHE A 582 16.60 -53.33 14.88
C PHE A 582 16.57 -54.65 14.09
N SER A 583 15.38 -55.16 13.74
CA SER A 583 15.20 -56.43 13.01
C SER A 583 15.80 -56.41 11.60
N GLY A 584 16.05 -55.21 11.06
CA GLY A 584 16.71 -54.98 9.77
C GLY A 584 18.25 -55.06 9.81
N LEU A 585 18.87 -55.31 10.98
CA LEU A 585 20.31 -55.44 11.12
C LEU A 585 20.76 -56.89 10.98
N SER A 586 21.79 -57.14 10.16
CA SER A 586 22.37 -58.48 9.99
C SER A 586 23.77 -58.59 10.60
N GLY A 587 23.95 -59.49 11.57
CA GLY A 587 25.24 -60.13 11.83
C GLY A 587 26.15 -59.59 12.94
N LYS A 588 25.66 -58.78 13.92
CA LYS A 588 26.49 -58.25 15.03
C LYS A 588 25.72 -58.02 16.34
N THR A 589 26.46 -57.77 17.43
CA THR A 589 25.93 -57.54 18.79
C THR A 589 25.58 -56.06 18.98
N LEU A 590 24.43 -55.76 19.58
CA LEU A 590 24.02 -54.41 19.98
C LEU A 590 24.41 -54.18 21.44
N ASN A 591 25.19 -53.13 21.72
CA ASN A 591 25.33 -52.63 23.07
C ASN A 591 24.27 -51.55 23.31
N LEU A 592 23.19 -51.91 24.01
CA LEU A 592 22.06 -51.03 24.29
C LEU A 592 22.31 -50.03 25.44
N ASP A 593 23.49 -50.07 26.06
CA ASP A 593 23.86 -49.06 27.04
C ASP A 593 23.82 -47.67 26.40
N GLY A 594 23.18 -46.71 27.06
CA GLY A 594 23.02 -45.34 26.54
C GLY A 594 21.83 -45.13 25.60
N LEU A 595 20.99 -46.15 25.38
CA LEU A 595 19.72 -46.06 24.66
C LEU A 595 18.53 -46.13 25.64
N THR A 596 17.64 -45.14 25.60
CA THR A 596 16.36 -45.12 26.32
C THR A 596 15.22 -45.20 25.31
N VAL A 597 14.30 -46.15 25.48
CA VAL A 597 13.14 -46.37 24.59
C VAL A 597 11.86 -46.39 25.43
N GLU A 598 10.89 -45.55 25.09
CA GLU A 598 9.58 -45.50 25.75
C GLU A 598 8.58 -46.53 25.18
N GLY A 599 8.67 -46.83 23.88
CA GLY A 599 7.88 -47.86 23.21
C GLY A 599 8.50 -49.26 23.28
N GLU A 600 8.21 -50.09 22.29
CA GLU A 600 8.75 -51.46 22.20
C GLU A 600 10.11 -51.50 21.51
N MET A 601 10.99 -52.38 21.99
CA MET A 601 12.23 -52.76 21.29
C MET A 601 11.98 -54.04 20.47
N ILE A 602 12.22 -53.96 19.17
CA ILE A 602 12.12 -55.06 18.21
C ILE A 602 13.55 -55.43 17.79
N LEU A 603 14.01 -56.63 18.16
CA LEU A 603 15.39 -57.12 17.95
C LEU A 603 15.48 -58.17 16.85
#